data_AF-A0A3D4QW89-F1
#
_entry.id   AF-A0A3D4QW89-F1
#
_cell.length_a   1.000
_cell.length_b   1.000
_cell.length_c   1.000
_cell.angle_alpha   90.00
_cell.angle_beta   90.00
_cell.angle_gamma   90.00
#
_symmetry.space_group_name_H-M   'P 1'
#
loop_
_entity.id
_entity.type
_entity.pdbx_description
1 polymer ?
#
loop_
_entity_poly.entity_id
_entity_poly.type
_entity_poly.pdbx_seq_one_letter_code
_entity_poly.pdbx_strand_id
1 'polypeptide(L)'
;MAMNIIRDTRFNSDSYSYSSNNKDQFFREVAAMEENTEWENTKVKEIRILPRKDEIENPDLISHSGLLLNGIPLRNIAYPSLYDRAHVSGSALGKLSGENLSKVLNLCLQTADKDTIAQLVVCGNSVSAVHSDEYVRLPSEKVFQDIDSILKERFSSFKFRSGHIDHSLMVA
;
A
#
# COMPACT_ATOMS: atom_id res chain seq x y z
N MET A 1 -25.07 11.85 4.03
CA MET A 1 -24.17 12.71 3.24
C MET A 1 -22.77 12.49 3.80
N ALA A 2 -22.05 11.49 3.28
CA ALA A 2 -20.70 11.19 3.74
C ALA A 2 -19.77 12.22 3.10
N MET A 3 -19.12 13.06 3.91
CA MET A 3 -18.01 13.89 3.45
C MET A 3 -16.89 12.95 3.04
N ASN A 4 -16.73 12.70 1.74
CA ASN A 4 -15.49 12.15 1.21
C ASN A 4 -14.41 13.20 1.45
N ILE A 5 -13.68 13.06 2.56
CA ILE A 5 -12.42 13.75 2.74
C ILE A 5 -11.51 13.19 1.66
N ILE A 6 -11.36 13.92 0.56
CA ILE A 6 -10.40 13.59 -0.48
C ILE A 6 -9.03 13.76 0.17
N ARG A 7 -8.41 12.64 0.56
CA ARG A 7 -7.01 12.66 1.00
C ARG A 7 -6.16 12.93 -0.24
N ASP A 8 -5.32 13.97 -0.19
CA ASP A 8 -4.33 14.23 -1.23
C ASP A 8 -3.46 12.97 -1.41
N THR A 9 -3.72 12.24 -2.49
CA THR A 9 -3.13 10.91 -2.70
C THR A 9 -1.80 11.08 -3.40
N ARG A 10 -0.72 11.16 -2.62
CA ARG A 10 0.67 11.23 -3.13
C ARG A 10 1.17 9.90 -3.72
N PHE A 11 0.40 8.83 -3.59
CA PHE A 11 0.78 7.44 -3.91
C PHE A 11 0.15 6.88 -5.20
N ASN A 12 -0.47 7.73 -6.02
CA ASN A 12 -1.40 7.32 -7.07
C ASN A 12 -0.82 6.43 -8.20
N SER A 13 0.51 6.37 -8.35
CA SER A 13 1.18 5.74 -9.50
C SER A 13 2.33 4.79 -9.13
N ASP A 14 2.40 4.33 -7.88
CA ASP A 14 3.57 3.58 -7.33
C ASP A 14 4.92 4.30 -7.46
N SER A 15 4.93 5.53 -7.99
CA SER A 15 6.13 6.30 -8.35
C SER A 15 6.48 7.35 -7.29
N TYR A 16 6.04 7.14 -6.05
CA TYR A 16 6.37 8.06 -4.98
C TYR A 16 7.86 7.91 -4.63
N SER A 17 8.58 9.01 -4.79
CA SER A 17 9.96 9.16 -4.38
C SER A 17 10.14 10.53 -3.75
N TYR A 18 10.85 10.56 -2.63
CA TYR A 18 11.17 11.79 -1.93
C TYR A 18 12.59 11.73 -1.40
N SER A 19 13.34 12.83 -1.59
CA SER A 19 14.69 12.98 -1.07
C SER A 19 14.84 14.34 -0.42
N SER A 20 15.55 14.40 0.70
CA SER A 20 15.96 15.67 1.27
C SER A 20 17.30 15.57 2.00
N ASN A 21 18.09 16.63 1.88
CA ASN A 21 19.30 16.84 2.68
C ASN A 21 18.97 17.53 4.01
N ASN A 22 17.72 17.97 4.20
CA ASN A 22 17.23 18.57 5.44
C ASN A 22 16.54 17.49 6.28
N LYS A 23 17.09 17.23 7.47
CA LYS A 23 16.58 16.21 8.39
C LYS A 23 15.12 16.43 8.79
N ASP A 24 14.76 17.66 9.19
CA ASP A 24 13.42 17.94 9.69
C ASP A 24 12.38 17.84 8.56
N GLN A 25 12.77 18.23 7.34
CA GLN A 25 11.94 18.05 6.15
C GLN A 25 11.78 16.57 5.79
N PHE A 26 12.82 15.76 5.99
CA PHE A 26 12.76 14.31 5.79
C PHE A 26 11.83 13.64 6.81
N PHE A 27 11.98 13.94 8.09
CA PHE A 27 11.16 13.33 9.14
C PHE A 27 9.70 13.75 9.03
N ARG A 28 9.42 15.02 8.71
CA ARG A 28 8.04 15.47 8.42
C ARG A 28 7.42 14.73 7.25
N GLU A 29 8.18 14.44 6.21
CA GLU A 29 7.63 13.69 5.07
C GLU A 29 7.32 12.24 5.46
N VAL A 30 8.22 11.58 6.21
CA VAL A 30 7.94 10.24 6.76
C VAL A 30 6.66 10.25 7.60
N ALA A 31 6.51 11.23 8.51
CA ALA A 31 5.33 11.38 9.34
C ALA A 31 4.06 11.57 8.51
N ALA A 32 4.10 12.44 7.50
CA ALA A 32 2.97 12.68 6.61
C ALA A 32 2.55 11.42 5.82
N MET A 33 3.51 10.58 5.41
CA MET A 33 3.20 9.28 4.78
C MET A 33 2.48 8.34 5.76
N GLU A 34 2.93 8.31 7.01
CA GLU A 34 2.35 7.50 8.07
C GLU A 34 0.94 7.95 8.47
N GLU A 35 0.67 9.26 8.46
CA GLU A 35 -0.65 9.85 8.69
C GLU A 35 -1.61 9.55 7.53
N ASN A 36 -1.10 9.43 6.30
CA ASN A 36 -1.89 9.09 5.13
C ASN A 36 -2.09 7.57 4.93
N THR A 37 -1.66 6.76 5.91
CA THR A 37 -1.78 5.30 5.86
C THR A 37 -2.70 4.79 6.96
N GLU A 38 -3.73 4.07 6.56
CA GLU A 38 -4.69 3.42 7.44
C GLU A 38 -4.66 1.91 7.26
N TRP A 39 -5.01 1.22 8.34
CA TRP A 39 -5.02 -0.23 8.41
C TRP A 39 -6.44 -0.67 8.71
N GLU A 40 -6.97 -1.56 7.87
CA GLU A 40 -8.32 -2.09 8.01
C GLU A 40 -8.26 -3.62 8.07
N ASN A 41 -8.80 -4.22 9.13
CA ASN A 41 -8.94 -5.67 9.20
C ASN A 41 -10.27 -6.10 8.59
N THR A 42 -10.23 -7.08 7.69
CA THR A 42 -11.41 -7.65 7.05
C THR A 42 -11.28 -9.17 6.96
N LYS A 43 -12.39 -9.90 6.96
CA LYS A 43 -12.34 -11.34 6.70
C LYS A 43 -12.01 -11.58 5.23
N VAL A 44 -11.12 -12.53 4.93
CA VAL A 44 -10.73 -12.85 3.55
C VAL A 44 -11.96 -13.16 2.69
N LYS A 45 -12.96 -13.86 3.23
CA LYS A 45 -14.22 -14.18 2.51
C LYS A 45 -15.13 -12.98 2.24
N GLU A 46 -14.95 -11.90 2.99
CA GLU A 46 -15.72 -10.65 2.84
C GLU A 46 -15.07 -9.70 1.84
N ILE A 47 -13.80 -9.94 1.45
CA ILE A 47 -13.15 -9.21 0.37
C ILE A 47 -13.95 -9.40 -0.93
N ARG A 48 -14.22 -8.28 -1.61
CA ARG A 48 -14.90 -8.22 -2.90
C ARG A 48 -14.03 -7.50 -3.91
N ILE A 49 -13.70 -8.19 -4.98
CA ILE A 49 -12.94 -7.64 -6.10
C ILE A 49 -13.90 -7.25 -7.21
N LEU A 50 -13.83 -6.01 -7.68
CA LEU A 50 -14.64 -5.51 -8.78
C LEU A 50 -13.72 -5.07 -9.93
N PRO A 51 -14.11 -5.29 -11.20
CA PRO A 51 -13.43 -4.64 -12.30
C PRO A 51 -13.68 -3.13 -12.21
N ARG A 52 -12.65 -2.34 -12.45
CA ARG A 52 -12.80 -0.90 -12.59
C ARG A 52 -13.45 -0.62 -13.95
N LYS A 53 -14.64 0.00 -13.94
CA LYS A 53 -15.43 0.29 -15.15
C LYS A 53 -15.16 1.68 -15.74
N ASP A 54 -14.37 2.50 -15.04
CA ASP A 54 -14.13 3.88 -15.44
C ASP A 54 -13.24 3.90 -16.70
N GLU A 55 -13.80 4.23 -17.85
CA GLU A 55 -13.07 4.82 -18.99
C GLU A 55 -12.95 6.33 -18.76
N ILE A 56 -12.10 6.85 -17.85
CA ILE A 56 -12.14 8.31 -17.55
C ILE A 56 -10.75 8.97 -17.36
N GLU A 57 -10.42 9.78 -18.39
CA GLU A 57 -9.85 11.14 -18.46
C GLU A 57 -8.57 11.55 -17.71
N ASN A 58 -8.09 10.82 -16.71
CA ASN A 58 -6.88 11.22 -15.99
C ASN A 58 -5.71 10.28 -16.28
N PRO A 59 -4.80 10.63 -17.20
CA PRO A 59 -3.60 9.84 -17.51
C PRO A 59 -2.62 9.75 -16.32
N ASP A 60 -2.81 10.49 -15.22
CA ASP A 60 -2.00 10.32 -14.00
C ASP A 60 -2.59 9.26 -13.04
N LEU A 61 -3.78 8.72 -13.35
CA LEU A 61 -4.43 7.59 -12.66
C LEU A 61 -4.10 6.24 -13.32
N ILE A 62 -3.06 6.19 -14.16
CA ILE A 62 -2.48 4.96 -14.73
C ILE A 62 -1.82 4.14 -13.60
N SER A 63 -2.64 3.61 -12.69
CA SER A 63 -2.28 2.46 -11.86
C SER A 63 -2.77 1.22 -12.60
N HIS A 64 -1.88 0.26 -12.82
CA HIS A 64 -2.12 -0.88 -13.71
C HIS A 64 -3.03 -1.94 -13.09
N SER A 65 -3.83 -1.58 -12.09
CA SER A 65 -4.62 -2.55 -11.34
C SER A 65 -5.89 -2.95 -12.08
N GLY A 66 -6.63 -2.01 -12.67
CA GLY A 66 -7.90 -2.32 -13.32
C GLY A 66 -8.94 -2.97 -12.38
N LEU A 67 -8.67 -3.03 -11.07
CA LEU A 67 -9.48 -3.69 -10.05
C LEU A 67 -9.68 -2.78 -8.85
N LEU A 68 -10.82 -2.97 -8.20
CA LEU A 68 -11.18 -2.35 -6.93
C LEU A 68 -11.33 -3.45 -5.88
N LEU A 69 -10.77 -3.24 -4.68
CA LEU A 69 -10.99 -4.07 -3.50
C LEU A 69 -11.97 -3.34 -2.59
N ASN A 70 -13.15 -3.93 -2.34
CA ASN A 70 -14.25 -3.34 -1.58
C ASN A 70 -14.63 -1.92 -2.08
N GLY A 71 -14.44 -1.64 -3.37
CA GLY A 71 -14.68 -0.33 -3.98
C GLY A 71 -13.49 0.64 -3.95
N ILE A 72 -12.36 0.26 -3.34
CA ILE A 72 -11.13 1.05 -3.26
C ILE A 72 -10.14 0.58 -4.35
N PRO A 73 -9.55 1.48 -5.16
CA PRO A 73 -8.53 1.11 -6.15
C PRO A 73 -7.35 0.32 -5.57
N LEU A 74 -6.96 -0.76 -6.24
CA LEU A 74 -5.74 -1.50 -5.90
C LEU A 74 -4.51 -0.83 -6.53
N ARG A 75 -3.35 -0.89 -5.87
CA ARG A 75 -2.03 -0.55 -6.45
C ARG A 75 -1.35 -1.81 -6.97
N ASN A 76 -0.34 -1.68 -7.84
CA ASN A 76 0.34 -2.86 -8.39
C ASN A 76 1.05 -3.66 -7.29
N ILE A 77 1.60 -2.96 -6.30
CA ILE A 77 2.25 -3.55 -5.13
C ILE A 77 1.31 -4.37 -4.23
N ALA A 78 -0.02 -4.21 -4.36
CA ALA A 78 -0.99 -4.99 -3.58
C ALA A 78 -1.21 -6.39 -4.16
N TYR A 79 -0.98 -6.59 -5.46
CA TYR A 79 -1.32 -7.84 -6.16
C TYR A 79 -0.62 -9.08 -5.61
N PRO A 80 0.70 -9.07 -5.34
CA PRO A 80 1.37 -10.25 -4.81
C PRO A 80 0.73 -10.73 -3.51
N SER A 81 0.47 -9.82 -2.58
CA SER A 81 -0.18 -10.14 -1.29
C SER A 81 -1.62 -10.64 -1.47
N LEU A 82 -2.38 -10.04 -2.39
CA LEU A 82 -3.75 -10.49 -2.70
C LEU A 82 -3.78 -11.87 -3.34
N TYR A 83 -2.87 -12.16 -4.27
CA TYR A 83 -2.73 -13.48 -4.90
C TYR A 83 -2.40 -14.55 -3.87
N ASP A 84 -1.51 -14.22 -2.94
CA ASP A 84 -1.14 -15.10 -1.84
C ASP A 84 -2.35 -15.41 -0.94
N ARG A 85 -3.19 -14.41 -0.61
CA ARG A 85 -4.46 -14.62 0.13
C ARG A 85 -5.48 -15.45 -0.63
N ALA A 86 -5.51 -15.34 -1.96
CA ALA A 86 -6.36 -16.15 -2.82
C ALA A 86 -5.76 -17.52 -3.11
N HIS A 87 -4.54 -17.83 -2.66
CA HIS A 87 -3.80 -19.05 -3.00
C HIS A 87 -3.71 -19.31 -4.52
N VAL A 88 -3.53 -18.24 -5.31
CA VAL A 88 -3.36 -18.32 -6.76
C VAL A 88 -1.96 -17.87 -7.18
N SER A 89 -1.44 -18.50 -8.23
CA SER A 89 -0.14 -18.13 -8.80
C SER A 89 -0.09 -18.46 -10.29
N GLY A 90 0.92 -17.94 -10.98
CA GLY A 90 1.23 -18.28 -12.37
C GLY A 90 1.13 -17.10 -13.35
N SER A 91 1.93 -17.19 -14.42
CA SER A 91 2.09 -16.12 -15.41
C SER A 91 0.83 -15.83 -16.24
N ALA A 92 -0.19 -16.69 -16.17
CA ALA A 92 -1.46 -16.49 -16.86
C ALA A 92 -2.31 -15.38 -16.21
N LEU A 93 -2.17 -15.15 -14.90
CA LEU A 93 -2.98 -14.17 -14.15
C LEU A 93 -2.81 -12.75 -14.72
N GLY A 94 -1.58 -12.34 -15.01
CA GLY A 94 -1.28 -11.02 -15.60
C GLY A 94 -1.75 -10.83 -17.04
N LYS A 95 -2.25 -11.89 -17.70
CA LYS A 95 -2.81 -11.84 -19.06
C LYS A 95 -4.34 -11.76 -19.07
N LEU A 96 -4.98 -11.94 -17.91
CA LEU A 96 -6.43 -11.87 -17.79
C LEU A 96 -6.91 -10.42 -17.88
N SER A 97 -8.09 -10.20 -18.45
CA SER A 97 -8.79 -8.93 -18.32
C SER A 97 -9.15 -8.66 -16.86
N GLY A 98 -9.31 -7.40 -16.45
CA GLY A 98 -9.75 -7.05 -15.10
C GLY A 98 -11.06 -7.75 -14.71
N GLU A 99 -11.99 -7.90 -15.65
CA GLU A 99 -13.23 -8.66 -15.42
C GLU A 99 -12.96 -10.13 -15.09
N ASN A 100 -12.16 -10.83 -15.88
CA ASN A 100 -11.86 -12.24 -15.66
C ASN A 100 -11.00 -12.46 -14.41
N LEU A 101 -10.02 -11.60 -14.18
CA LEU A 101 -9.18 -11.64 -12.98
C LEU A 101 -10.02 -11.43 -11.72
N SER A 102 -10.97 -10.48 -11.73
CA SER A 102 -11.88 -10.26 -10.59
C SER A 102 -12.71 -11.51 -10.25
N LYS A 103 -13.21 -12.23 -11.27
CA LYS A 103 -13.98 -13.47 -11.09
C LYS A 103 -13.11 -14.56 -10.48
N VAL A 104 -11.91 -14.77 -11.01
CA VAL A 104 -10.95 -15.76 -10.48
C VAL A 104 -10.62 -15.47 -9.02
N LEU A 105 -10.24 -14.23 -8.70
CA LEU A 105 -9.89 -13.86 -7.33
C LEU A 105 -11.07 -14.03 -6.36
N ASN A 106 -12.26 -13.57 -6.73
CA ASN A 106 -13.45 -13.74 -5.87
C ASN A 106 -13.80 -15.21 -5.62
N LEU A 107 -13.64 -16.09 -6.62
CA LEU A 107 -13.86 -17.53 -6.46
C LEU A 107 -12.84 -18.14 -5.48
N CYS A 108 -11.57 -17.78 -5.65
CA CYS A 108 -10.49 -18.33 -4.85
C CYS A 108 -10.52 -17.80 -3.39
N LEU A 109 -10.84 -16.53 -3.16
CA LEU A 109 -10.98 -15.96 -1.80
C LEU A 109 -12.08 -16.65 -0.97
N GLN A 110 -13.11 -17.22 -1.60
CA GLN A 110 -14.15 -17.97 -0.89
C GLN A 110 -13.65 -19.29 -0.28
N THR A 111 -12.51 -19.80 -0.75
CA THR A 111 -11.91 -21.06 -0.29
C THR A 111 -11.15 -20.95 1.02
N ALA A 112 -10.82 -19.72 1.47
CA ALA A 112 -10.19 -19.47 2.76
C ALA A 112 -11.02 -20.03 3.94
N ASP A 113 -10.50 -20.06 5.16
CA ASP A 113 -11.34 -20.34 6.33
C ASP A 113 -12.21 -19.13 6.68
N LYS A 114 -13.37 -19.35 7.34
CA LYS A 114 -14.32 -18.25 7.64
C LYS A 114 -13.73 -17.19 8.59
N ASP A 115 -12.73 -17.58 9.38
CA ASP A 115 -12.12 -16.74 10.39
C ASP A 115 -10.73 -16.21 9.98
N THR A 116 -10.28 -16.48 8.74
CA THR A 116 -9.03 -15.91 8.23
C THR A 116 -9.18 -14.40 8.05
N ILE A 117 -8.36 -13.64 8.77
CA ILE A 117 -8.33 -12.17 8.71
C ILE A 117 -7.23 -11.73 7.73
N ALA A 118 -7.58 -10.77 6.88
CA ALA A 118 -6.66 -9.98 6.10
C ALA A 118 -6.59 -8.56 6.65
N GLN A 119 -5.38 -8.02 6.66
CA GLN A 119 -5.10 -6.65 7.03
C GLN A 119 -4.82 -5.85 5.76
N LEU A 120 -5.69 -4.88 5.45
CA LEU A 120 -5.59 -4.00 4.30
C LEU A 120 -4.77 -2.77 4.65
N VAL A 121 -3.78 -2.44 3.81
CA VAL A 121 -3.01 -1.20 3.91
C VAL A 121 -3.59 -0.20 2.93
N VAL A 122 -4.34 0.76 3.45
CA VAL A 122 -4.92 1.86 2.67
C VAL A 122 -3.99 3.06 2.74
N CYS A 123 -3.46 3.49 1.59
CA CYS A 123 -2.64 4.69 1.47
C CYS A 123 -3.37 5.72 0.61
N GLY A 124 -3.73 6.86 1.21
CA GLY A 124 -4.62 7.84 0.58
C GLY A 124 -5.94 7.20 0.17
N ASN A 125 -6.22 7.18 -1.13
CA ASN A 125 -7.46 6.65 -1.71
C ASN A 125 -7.27 5.27 -2.38
N SER A 126 -6.23 4.52 -2.02
CA SER A 126 -5.89 3.24 -2.69
C SER A 126 -5.35 2.19 -1.72
N VAL A 127 -5.52 0.92 -2.06
CA VAL A 127 -4.96 -0.21 -1.29
C VAL A 127 -3.57 -0.55 -1.82
N SER A 128 -2.59 -0.49 -0.94
CA SER A 128 -1.17 -0.79 -1.22
C SER A 128 -0.81 -2.23 -0.91
N ALA A 129 -1.50 -2.90 0.01
CA ALA A 129 -1.22 -4.30 0.38
C ALA A 129 -2.39 -4.97 1.11
N VAL A 130 -2.37 -6.31 1.12
CA VAL A 130 -3.34 -7.21 1.76
C VAL A 130 -2.57 -8.26 2.57
N HIS A 131 -2.17 -7.93 3.80
CA HIS A 131 -1.31 -8.75 4.67
C HIS A 131 -2.10 -9.70 5.58
N SER A 132 -1.39 -10.53 6.36
CA SER A 132 -1.95 -11.21 7.53
C SER A 132 -2.16 -10.22 8.68
N ASP A 133 -3.04 -10.58 9.60
CA ASP A 133 -3.35 -9.84 10.82
C ASP A 133 -2.21 -9.76 11.84
N GLU A 134 -1.15 -10.57 11.68
CA GLU A 134 0.01 -10.60 12.56
C GLU A 134 1.08 -9.51 12.29
N TYR A 135 0.88 -8.63 11.31
CA TYR A 135 1.87 -7.61 11.00
C TYR A 135 1.96 -6.55 12.11
N VAL A 136 3.16 -6.34 12.67
CA VAL A 136 3.41 -5.29 13.67
C VAL A 136 3.85 -4.01 12.98
N ARG A 137 3.14 -2.92 13.24
CA ARG A 137 3.51 -1.59 12.75
C ARG A 137 4.66 -1.02 13.57
N LEU A 138 5.78 -0.76 12.91
CA LEU A 138 6.86 0.09 13.42
C LEU A 138 6.62 1.52 12.95
N PRO A 139 6.41 2.51 13.84
CA PRO A 139 6.24 3.90 13.43
C PRO A 139 7.56 4.41 12.85
N SER A 140 7.59 4.59 11.53
CA SER A 140 8.77 4.94 10.74
C SER A 140 9.39 6.24 11.22
N GLU A 141 8.57 7.26 11.50
CA GLU A 141 9.05 8.53 12.04
C GLU A 141 9.81 8.31 13.36
N LYS A 142 9.21 7.55 14.28
CA LYS A 142 9.81 7.25 15.59
C LYS A 142 11.12 6.48 15.45
N VAL A 143 11.17 5.49 14.54
CA VAL A 143 12.39 4.74 14.25
C VAL A 143 13.52 5.68 13.81
N PHE A 144 13.26 6.60 12.87
CA PHE A 144 14.28 7.55 12.42
C PHE A 144 14.69 8.55 13.52
N GLN A 145 13.74 9.01 14.33
CA GLN A 145 14.03 9.88 15.48
C GLN A 145 14.93 9.18 16.51
N ASP A 146 14.65 7.91 16.83
CA ASP A 146 15.43 7.15 17.80
C ASP A 146 16.84 6.84 17.27
N ILE A 147 16.96 6.51 15.98
CA ILE A 147 18.27 6.32 15.33
C ILE A 147 19.09 7.62 15.35
N ASP A 148 18.48 8.78 15.02
CA ASP A 148 19.15 10.10 15.09
C ASP A 148 19.67 10.38 16.51
N SER A 149 18.86 10.07 17.53
CA SER A 149 19.24 10.25 18.93
C SER A 149 20.41 9.34 19.33
N ILE A 150 20.31 8.03 19.06
CA ILE A 150 21.34 7.04 19.39
C ILE A 150 22.68 7.37 18.71
N LEU A 151 22.65 7.77 17.44
CA LEU A 151 23.87 8.07 16.70
C LEU A 151 24.55 9.35 17.19
N LYS A 152 23.79 10.37 17.58
CA LYS A 152 24.34 11.59 18.18
C LYS A 152 24.98 11.35 19.54
N GLU A 153 24.37 10.50 20.36
CA GLU A 153 24.91 10.13 21.67
C GLU A 153 26.23 9.37 21.53
N ARG A 154 26.29 8.43 20.58
CA ARG A 154 27.47 7.58 20.38
C ARG A 154 28.60 8.25 19.61
N PHE A 155 28.28 9.14 18.68
CA PHE A 155 29.26 9.71 17.75
C PHE A 155 29.10 11.24 17.67
N SER A 156 29.97 11.98 18.34
CA SER A 156 29.93 13.46 18.41
C SER A 156 30.09 14.16 17.05
N SER A 157 30.68 13.48 16.06
CA SER A 157 30.83 13.97 14.68
C SER A 157 29.67 13.59 13.75
N PHE A 158 28.68 12.83 14.24
CA PHE A 158 27.54 12.42 13.44
C PHE A 158 26.72 13.61 12.96
N LYS A 159 26.43 13.61 11.66
CA LYS A 159 25.54 14.57 11.02
C LYS A 159 24.68 13.83 10.00
N PHE A 160 23.38 14.08 10.06
CA PHE A 160 22.48 13.67 8.99
C PHE A 160 22.95 14.29 7.67
N ARG A 161 23.11 13.46 6.64
CA ARG A 161 23.56 13.90 5.31
C ARG A 161 22.40 14.05 4.33
N SER A 162 21.57 13.02 4.24
CA SER A 162 20.45 12.92 3.32
C SER A 162 19.55 11.75 3.69
N GLY A 163 18.27 11.86 3.36
CA GLY A 163 17.30 10.76 3.44
C GLY A 163 16.62 10.58 2.08
N HIS A 164 16.26 9.33 1.79
CA HIS A 164 15.58 8.92 0.55
C HIS A 164 14.47 7.93 0.90
N ILE A 165 13.31 8.11 0.29
CA ILE A 165 12.19 7.17 0.31
C ILE A 165 11.78 6.95 -1.12
N ASP A 166 11.66 5.69 -1.53
CA ASP A 166 11.12 5.31 -2.82
C ASP A 166 10.36 4.00 -2.69
N HIS A 167 9.37 3.80 -3.58
CA HIS A 167 8.70 2.51 -3.74
C HIS A 167 9.35 1.62 -4.79
N SER A 168 10.38 2.10 -5.49
CA SER A 168 11.07 1.36 -6.56
C SER A 168 11.83 0.13 -6.04
N LEU A 169 12.21 0.14 -4.76
CA LEU A 169 12.89 -0.95 -4.08
C LEU A 169 11.95 -2.02 -3.51
N MET A 170 10.62 -1.84 -3.59
CA MET A 170 9.63 -2.83 -3.14
C MET A 170 9.33 -3.83 -4.28
N VAL A 171 10.32 -4.67 -4.59
CA VAL A 171 10.13 -5.85 -5.45
C VAL A 171 10.48 -7.07 -4.61
N ALA A 172 9.46 -7.82 -4.21
CA ALA A 172 9.59 -9.18 -3.71
C ALA A 172 8.45 -10.03 -4.30
#